data_AF-A0A158D4F5-F1
#
_entry.id   AF-A0A158D4F5-F1
#
_cell.length_a   1.000
_cell.length_b   1.000
_cell.length_c   1.000
_cell.angle_alpha   90.00
_cell.angle_beta   90.00
_cell.angle_gamma   90.00
#
_symmetry.space_group_name_H-M   'P 1'
#
loop_
_entity.id
_entity.type
_entity.pdbx_description
1 polymer ?
#
loop_
_entity_poly.entity_id
_entity_poly.type
_entity_poly.pdbx_seq_one_letter_code
_entity_poly.pdbx_strand_id
1 'polypeptide(L)' 'MKLEVRKLVTFSEETRIEGEKAADRPLKMFGVAAVLRNPWRGGGSSKISRLRFMRWRRLWARC' A
#
# COMPACT_ATOMS: atom_id res chain seq x y z
N MET A 1 -3.12 20.46 11.04
CA MET A 1 -3.73 19.75 9.89
C MET A 1 -4.13 18.36 10.35
N LYS A 2 -5.42 18.01 10.30
CA LYS A 2 -5.95 16.74 10.80
C LYS A 2 -5.84 15.68 9.69
N LEU A 3 -5.35 14.49 10.00
CA LEU A 3 -5.32 13.38 9.06
C LEU A 3 -6.74 12.84 8.88
N GLU A 4 -7.36 13.13 7.74
CA GLU A 4 -8.72 12.64 7.41
C GLU A 4 -8.62 11.42 6.50
N VAL A 5 -8.87 10.24 7.07
CA VAL A 5 -8.97 8.97 6.33
C VAL A 5 -10.40 8.81 5.84
N ARG A 6 -10.58 8.73 4.52
CA ARG A 6 -11.90 8.54 3.89
C ARG A 6 -12.31 7.08 3.81
N LYS A 7 -11.36 6.22 3.44
CA LYS A 7 -11.56 4.77 3.41
C LYS A 7 -10.24 4.04 3.57
N LEU A 8 -10.31 2.86 4.17
CA LEU A 8 -9.25 1.87 4.15
C LEU A 8 -9.64 0.80 3.14
N VAL A 9 -8.72 0.44 2.26
CA VAL A 9 -8.86 -0.64 1.29
C VAL A 9 -7.87 -1.72 1.68
N THR A 10 -8.40 -2.91 1.94
CA THR A 10 -7.62 -4.10 2.27
C THR A 10 -7.81 -5.12 1.16
N PHE A 11 -6.72 -5.72 0.73
CA PHE A 11 -6.70 -6.78 -0.26
C PHE A 11 -5.91 -7.95 0.29
N SER A 12 -6.47 -9.15 0.18
CA SER A 12 -5.81 -10.40 0.55
C SER A 12 -5.92 -11.36 -0.62
N GLU A 13 -4.79 -11.85 -1.10
CA GLU A 13 -4.71 -12.84 -2.16
C GLU A 13 -4.03 -14.10 -1.63
N GLU A 14 -4.59 -15.26 -1.97
CA GLU A 14 -3.98 -16.55 -1.70
C GLU A 14 -3.71 -17.27 -3.02
N THR A 15 -2.45 -17.36 -3.40
CA THR A 15 -2.02 -18.06 -4.62
C THR A 15 -1.68 -19.50 -4.26
N ARG A 16 -2.44 -20.46 -4.81
CA ARG A 16 -2.25 -21.91 -4.58
C ARG A 16 -1.51 -22.62 -5.70
N ILE A 17 -1.45 -22.00 -6.89
CA ILE A 17 -0.79 -22.53 -8.08
C ILE A 17 0.02 -21.38 -8.67
N GLU A 18 1.31 -21.58 -8.87
CA GLU A 18 2.22 -20.62 -9.48
C GLU A 18 3.09 -21.35 -10.51
N GLY A 19 3.18 -20.81 -11.73
CA GLY A 19 3.92 -21.47 -12.81
C GLY A 19 3.45 -22.90 -13.09
N GLU A 20 2.12 -23.13 -13.12
CA GLU A 20 1.48 -24.43 -13.35
C GLU A 20 1.76 -25.51 -12.29
N LYS A 21 2.45 -25.18 -11.20
CA LYS A 21 2.74 -26.10 -10.11
C LYS A 21 1.93 -25.73 -8.87
N ALA A 22 1.32 -26.73 -8.22
CA ALA A 22 0.69 -26.55 -6.92
C ALA A 22 1.75 -26.17 -5.89
N ALA A 23 1.50 -25.10 -5.14
CA ALA A 23 2.37 -24.69 -4.05
C ALA A 23 2.09 -25.55 -2.81
N ASP A 24 3.14 -26.14 -2.22
CA ASP A 24 3.02 -26.93 -0.98
C ASP A 24 2.42 -26.10 0.18
N ARG A 25 2.63 -24.78 0.14
CA ARG A 25 1.98 -23.80 1.02
C ARG A 25 1.47 -22.63 0.17
N PRO A 26 0.22 -22.18 0.34
CA PRO A 26 -0.29 -21.03 -0.41
C PRO A 26 0.51 -19.77 -0.12
N LEU A 27 0.93 -19.06 -1.16
CA LEU A 27 1.50 -17.72 -1.04
C LEU A 27 0.39 -16.76 -0.65
N LYS A 28 0.59 -16.00 0.43
CA LYS A 28 -0.38 -15.01 0.89
C LYS A 28 0.16 -13.59 0.69
N MET A 29 -0.58 -12.77 -0.05
CA MET A 29 -0.24 -11.38 -0.27
C MET A 29 -1.29 -10.47 0.37
N PHE A 30 -0.82 -9.50 1.14
CA PHE A 30 -1.67 -8.53 1.82
C PHE A 30 -1.35 -7.12 1.33
N GLY A 31 -2.34 -6.45 0.76
CA GLY A 31 -2.28 -5.05 0.35
C GLY A 31 -3.15 -4.20 1.26
N VAL A 32 -2.61 -3.07 1.73
CA VAL A 32 -3.38 -2.07 2.51
C VAL A 32 -3.14 -0.69 1.92
N ALA A 33 -4.22 0.02 1.61
CA ALA A 33 -4.19 1.38 1.11
C ALA A 33 -5.18 2.26 1.88
N ALA A 34 -4.75 3.45 2.29
CA ALA A 34 -5.61 4.45 2.89
C ALA A 34 -5.87 5.58 1.88
N VAL A 35 -7.14 5.89 1.64
CA VAL A 35 -7.51 7.07 0.85
C VAL A 35 -7.68 8.24 1.80
N LEU A 36 -6.78 9.22 1.68
CA LEU A 36 -6.76 10.42 2.49
C LEU A 36 -7.42 11.59 1.74
N ARG A 37 -8.02 12.53 2.49
CA ARG A 37 -8.36 13.84 1.90
C ARG A 37 -7.07 14.56 1.53
N ASN A 38 -6.92 14.96 0.27
CA ASN A 38 -5.74 15.71 -0.20
C ASN A 38 -5.71 17.10 0.49
N PRO A 39 -4.74 17.36 1.38
CA PRO A 39 -4.67 18.63 2.10
C PRO A 39 -4.16 19.79 1.22
N TRP A 40 -3.61 19.52 0.04
CA TRP A 40 -3.02 20.52 -0.86
C TRP A 40 -3.93 20.92 -2.02
N ARG A 41 -5.17 20.40 -2.04
CA ARG A 41 -6.16 20.73 -3.08
C ARG A 41 -6.64 22.17 -2.85
N GLY A 42 -6.17 23.12 -3.67
CA GLY A 42 -6.62 24.52 -3.63
C GLY A 42 -5.53 25.61 -3.65
N GLY A 43 -4.27 25.30 -3.97
CA GLY A 43 -3.27 26.35 -4.26
C GLY A 43 -2.34 26.72 -3.11
N GLY A 44 -2.01 25.78 -2.22
CA GLY A 44 -0.79 25.90 -1.42
C GLY A 44 0.40 25.61 -2.32
N SER A 45 1.20 26.61 -2.64
CA SER A 45 2.43 26.48 -3.42
C SER A 45 3.32 25.39 -2.81
N SER A 46 3.42 24.27 -3.53
CA SER A 46 4.32 23.17 -3.21
C SER A 46 5.75 23.64 -3.32
N LYS A 47 6.31 24.17 -2.23
CA LYS A 47 7.72 23.91 -1.97
C LYS A 47 7.79 22.40 -1.74
N ILE A 48 8.16 21.66 -2.78
CA ILE A 48 8.65 20.29 -2.67
C ILE A 48 9.84 20.35 -1.69
N SER A 49 9.51 20.24 -0.41
CA SER A 49 10.45 20.05 0.67
C SER A 49 10.11 18.68 1.21
N ARG A 50 10.66 17.67 0.52
CA ARG A 50 11.00 16.39 1.14
C ARG A 50 9.85 15.69 1.87
N LEU A 51 8.62 15.73 1.35
CA LEU A 51 7.61 14.76 1.76
C LEU A 51 7.91 13.42 1.08
N ARG A 52 8.88 12.73 1.69
CA ARG A 52 8.85 11.31 2.04
C ARG A 52 7.73 10.56 1.30
N PHE A 53 7.97 10.31 0.02
CA PHE A 53 7.20 9.35 -0.76
C PHE A 53 7.15 8.08 0.07
N MET A 54 5.97 7.45 0.15
CA MET A 54 5.76 6.15 0.76
C MET A 54 6.99 5.28 0.51
N ARG A 55 7.83 5.14 1.54
CA ARG A 55 8.87 4.13 1.55
C ARG A 55 8.10 2.84 1.60
N TRP A 56 7.88 2.25 0.42
CA TRP A 56 7.47 0.88 0.27
C TRP A 56 8.57 0.06 0.95
N ARG A 57 8.38 -0.17 2.25
CA ARG A 57 9.18 -1.15 2.98
C ARG A 57 8.77 -2.45 2.33
N ARG A 58 9.63 -2.95 1.44
CA ARG A 58 9.68 -4.35 1.07
C ARG A 58 9.73 -5.15 2.37
N LEU A 59 8.58 -5.60 2.84
CA LEU A 59 8.47 -6.83 3.62
C LEU A 59 8.52 -7.98 2.59
N TRP A 60 9.65 -8.06 1.89
CA TRP A 60 10.08 -9.24 1.14
C TRP A 60 11.30 -9.75 1.90
N ALA A 61 11.06 -10.28 3.08
CA ALA A 61 12.03 -11.07 3.81
C ALA A 61 11.22 -11.98 4.75
N ARG A 62 11.29 -13.28 4.45
CA ARG A 62 10.70 -14.43 5.17
C ARG A 62 9.30 -14.83 4.72
N CYS A 63 9.24 -15.42 3.53
CA CYS A 63 8.71 -16.77 3.35
C CYS A 63 9.70 -17.54 2.47
#